data_AF-A0A8J5R375-F1
#
_entry.id   AF-A0A8J5R375-F1
#
_cell.length_a   1.000
_cell.length_b   1.000
_cell.length_c   1.000
_cell.angle_alpha   90.00
_cell.angle_beta   90.00
_cell.angle_gamma   90.00
#
_symmetry.space_group_name_H-M   'P 1'
#
loop_
_entity.id
_entity.type
_entity.pdbx_description
1 polymer ?
#
loop_
_entity_poly.entity_id
_entity_poly.type
_entity_poly.pdbx_seq_one_letter_code
_entity_poly.pdbx_strand_id
1 'polypeptide(L)' 'MATKMQKPKTTIQSVQVFGRKKTATAVAYCKRASKKEIKEMLIQYDRTLLVADPRRCEPKKFGGPGARARYQKSYR' A
#
# COMPACT_ATOMS: atom_id res chain seq x y z
N MET A 1 37.99 -34.84 9.79
CA MET A 1 37.45 -33.76 8.93
C MET A 1 36.04 -33.41 9.39
N ALA A 2 35.85 -32.27 10.04
CA ALA A 2 34.56 -31.88 10.59
C ALA A 2 33.68 -31.25 9.49
N THR A 3 32.58 -31.91 9.15
CA THR A 3 31.56 -31.39 8.22
C THR A 3 30.82 -30.24 8.90
N LYS A 4 30.94 -29.02 8.38
CA LYS A 4 30.13 -27.86 8.79
C LYS A 4 28.65 -28.17 8.56
N MET A 5 27.87 -28.30 9.62
CA MET A 5 26.41 -28.29 9.53
C MET A 5 25.96 -26.84 9.24
N GLN A 6 25.54 -26.56 7.99
CA GLN A 6 24.84 -25.32 7.68
C GLN A 6 23.49 -25.30 8.42
N LYS A 7 23.31 -24.39 9.38
CA LYS A 7 21.98 -24.13 9.98
C LYS A 7 21.01 -23.66 8.87
N PRO A 8 19.75 -24.12 8.85
CA PRO A 8 18.78 -23.65 7.86
C PRO A 8 18.60 -22.14 8.05
N LYS A 9 18.81 -21.37 6.98
CA LYS A 9 18.48 -19.94 6.96
C LYS A 9 16.97 -19.83 7.12
N THR A 10 16.49 -19.46 8.31
CA THR A 10 15.08 -19.12 8.51
C THR A 10 14.79 -17.88 7.66
N THR A 11 14.08 -18.06 6.56
CA THR A 11 13.68 -16.95 5.70
C THR A 11 12.69 -16.08 6.48
N ILE A 12 13.13 -14.90 6.88
CA ILE A 12 12.25 -13.88 7.48
C ILE A 12 11.21 -13.52 6.43
N GLN A 13 9.94 -13.82 6.70
CA GLN A 13 8.84 -13.43 5.83
C GLN A 13 8.64 -11.92 5.93
N SER A 14 9.00 -11.19 4.89
CA SER A 14 8.72 -9.76 4.75
C SER A 14 7.48 -9.55 3.89
N VAL A 15 6.66 -8.57 4.27
CA VAL A 15 5.48 -8.16 3.49
C VAL A 15 5.60 -6.68 3.16
N GLN A 16 5.43 -6.36 1.87
CA GLN A 16 5.30 -4.97 1.44
C GLN A 16 3.87 -4.51 1.71
N VAL A 17 3.73 -3.37 2.37
CA VAL A 17 2.45 -2.82 2.82
C VAL A 17 2.42 -1.34 2.46
N PHE A 18 1.26 -0.87 2.03
CA PHE A 18 1.06 0.54 1.68
C PHE A 18 0.43 1.29 2.87
N GLY A 19 0.92 2.49 3.16
CA GLY A 19 0.28 3.39 4.12
C GLY A 19 0.62 3.13 5.60
N ARG A 20 -0.40 2.86 6.42
CA ARG A 20 -0.37 2.97 7.91
C ARG A 20 -0.30 1.60 8.59
N LYS A 21 -0.19 1.57 9.93
CA LYS A 21 -0.12 0.32 10.72
C LYS A 21 -1.27 -0.67 10.47
N LYS A 22 -2.51 -0.20 10.23
CA LYS A 22 -3.70 -1.06 10.03
C LYS A 22 -3.61 -1.96 8.79
N THR A 23 -3.20 -1.40 7.65
CA THR A 23 -3.01 -2.16 6.39
C THR A 23 -1.89 -3.18 6.56
N ALA A 24 -0.85 -2.83 7.35
CA ALA A 24 0.25 -3.73 7.62
C ALA A 24 -0.18 -5.00 8.35
N THR A 25 -1.05 -4.86 9.35
CA THR A 25 -1.58 -6.01 10.11
C THR A 25 -2.47 -6.90 9.24
N ALA A 26 -3.36 -6.30 8.44
CA ALA A 26 -4.25 -7.01 7.53
C ALA A 26 -3.47 -7.87 6.51
N VAL A 27 -2.45 -7.29 5.88
CA VAL A 27 -1.59 -8.00 4.91
C VAL A 27 -0.77 -9.10 5.57
N ALA A 28 -0.24 -8.88 6.77
CA ALA A 28 0.51 -9.90 7.50
C ALA A 28 -0.34 -11.15 7.79
N TYR A 29 -1.59 -10.97 8.23
CA TYR A 29 -2.49 -12.08 8.48
C TYR A 29 -2.90 -12.82 7.20
N CYS A 30 -3.17 -12.11 6.10
CA CYS A 30 -3.47 -12.71 4.80
C CYS A 30 -2.28 -13.47 4.17
N LYS A 31 -1.05 -13.01 4.38
CA LYS A 31 0.15 -13.61 3.77
C LYS A 31 0.65 -14.83 4.55
N ARG A 32 0.58 -14.78 5.89
CA ARG A 32 1.11 -15.81 6.78
C ARG A 32 0.23 -17.06 6.85
N ALA A 33 -1.08 -16.87 6.72
CA ALA A 33 -2.04 -17.94 6.57
C ALA A 33 -2.84 -17.62 5.33
N SER A 34 -2.69 -18.42 4.26
CA SER A 34 -3.46 -18.35 3.01
C SER A 34 -4.94 -18.70 3.27
N LYS A 35 -5.58 -17.94 4.16
CA LYS A 35 -6.95 -18.08 4.62
C LYS A 35 -7.81 -17.20 3.73
N LYS A 36 -8.50 -17.85 2.81
CA LYS A 36 -9.46 -17.22 1.89
C LYS A 36 -10.58 -16.49 2.66
N GLU A 37 -11.03 -17.07 3.77
CA GLU A 37 -12.05 -16.51 4.67
C GLU A 37 -11.68 -15.14 5.25
N ILE A 38 -10.46 -14.99 5.77
CA ILE A 38 -10.00 -13.71 6.34
C ILE A 38 -9.94 -12.64 5.25
N LYS A 39 -9.46 -13.02 4.06
CA LYS A 39 -9.40 -12.11 2.91
C LYS A 39 -10.79 -11.63 2.51
N GLU A 40 -11.77 -12.54 2.46
CA GLU A 40 -13.16 -12.22 2.11
C GLU A 40 -13.82 -11.30 3.14
N MET A 41 -13.68 -11.59 4.44
CA MET A 41 -14.19 -10.71 5.51
C MET A 41 -13.56 -9.30 5.44
N LEU A 42 -12.24 -9.21 5.23
CA LEU A 42 -11.55 -7.93 5.14
C LEU A 42 -11.97 -7.13 3.90
N ILE A 43 -12.16 -7.79 2.75
CA ILE A 43 -12.63 -7.13 1.52
C ILE A 43 -14.05 -6.62 1.67
N GLN A 44 -14.92 -7.40 2.33
CA GLN A 44 -16.30 -7.01 2.59
C GLN A 44 -16.38 -5.79 3.51
N TYR A 45 -15.51 -5.72 4.52
CA TYR A 45 -15.42 -4.57 5.40
C TYR A 45 -14.84 -3.34 4.70
N ASP A 46 -13.60 -3.43 4.22
CA ASP A 46 -12.91 -2.33 3.54
C ASP A 46 -11.79 -2.86 2.62
N ARG A 47 -12.02 -2.72 1.31
CA ARG A 47 -11.07 -3.12 0.26
C ARG A 47 -9.73 -2.38 0.34
N THR A 48 -9.69 -1.15 0.86
CA THR A 48 -8.48 -0.33 0.94
C THR A 48 -7.45 -0.87 1.95
N LEU A 49 -7.87 -1.80 2.82
CA LEU A 49 -6.97 -2.49 3.75
C LEU A 49 -5.98 -3.42 3.04
N LEU A 50 -6.33 -3.92 1.85
CA LEU A 50 -5.55 -4.89 1.09
C LEU A 50 -5.09 -4.37 -0.28
N VAL A 51 -5.85 -3.50 -0.91
CA VAL A 51 -5.56 -2.96 -2.25
C VAL A 51 -5.22 -1.48 -2.14
N ALA A 52 -4.15 -1.05 -2.81
CA ALA A 52 -3.75 0.34 -2.86
C ALA A 52 -4.76 1.20 -3.64
N ASP A 53 -4.97 2.42 -3.17
CA ASP A 53 -5.76 3.43 -3.88
C ASP A 53 -4.99 3.92 -5.13
N PRO A 54 -5.57 3.84 -6.35
CA PRO A 54 -4.89 4.27 -7.56
C PRO A 54 -4.77 5.79 -7.69
N ARG A 55 -5.47 6.59 -6.86
CA ARG A 55 -5.47 8.05 -6.97
C ARG A 55 -4.07 8.64 -6.77
N ARG A 56 -3.68 9.53 -7.69
CA ARG A 56 -2.41 10.28 -7.65
C ARG A 56 -2.70 11.77 -7.76
N CYS A 57 -1.84 12.60 -7.16
CA CYS A 57 -1.95 14.06 -7.25
C CYS A 57 -1.75 14.48 -8.70
N GLU A 58 -2.72 15.23 -9.25
CA GLU A 58 -2.60 15.82 -10.58
C GLU A 58 -1.45 16.85 -10.59
N PRO A 59 -0.56 16.83 -11.60
CA PRO A 59 0.49 17.83 -11.74
C PRO A 59 -0.05 19.25 -11.89
N LYS A 60 0.73 20.24 -11.43
CA LYS A 60 0.40 21.66 -11.58
C LYS A 60 0.46 22.09 -13.06
N LYS A 61 -0.50 22.92 -13.48
CA LYS A 61 -0.52 23.57 -14.81
C LYS A 61 -0.16 25.06 -14.67
N PHE A 62 0.40 25.67 -15.71
CA PHE A 62 0.76 27.10 -15.69
C PHE A 62 -0.49 27.99 -15.51
N GLY A 63 -0.32 29.25 -15.09
CA GLY A 63 -1.43 30.22 -15.08
C GLY A 63 -2.41 30.06 -13.91
N GLY A 64 -1.97 29.44 -12.82
CA GLY A 64 -2.70 29.42 -11.56
C GLY A 64 -1.92 28.72 -10.45
N PRO A 65 -2.45 28.71 -9.21
CA PRO A 65 -1.74 28.15 -8.07
C PRO A 65 -1.69 26.61 -8.09
N GLY A 66 -2.64 25.93 -8.74
CA GLY A 66 -2.78 24.47 -8.69
C GLY A 66 -3.05 23.80 -10.04
N ALA A 67 -3.37 22.51 -10.00
CA ALA A 67 -3.65 21.71 -11.21
C ALA A 67 -4.85 22.23 -12.02
N ARG A 68 -5.84 22.83 -11.34
CA ARG A 68 -7.12 23.28 -11.93
C ARG A 68 -7.41 24.76 -11.75
N ALA A 69 -7.02 25.36 -10.63
CA ALA A 69 -7.23 26.78 -10.34
C ALA A 69 -6.47 27.67 -11.32
N ARG A 70 -7.05 28.82 -11.70
CA ARG A 70 -6.44 29.84 -12.56
C ARG A 70 -6.35 31.19 -11.85
N TYR A 71 -5.38 32.02 -12.23
CA TYR A 71 -5.33 33.39 -11.75
C TYR A 71 -6.51 34.20 -12.31
N GLN A 72 -7.07 35.08 -11.49
CA GLN A 72 -8.16 35.96 -11.90
C GLN A 72 -7.69 36.90 -13.02
N LYS A 73 -8.51 37.02 -14.08
CA LYS A 73 -8.29 38.04 -15.12
C LYS A 73 -9.01 39.32 -14.72
N SER A 74 -8.35 40.46 -14.93
CA SER A 74 -8.98 41.77 -14.95
C SER A 74 -9.23 42.18 -16.40
N TYR A 75 -10.43 42.68 -16.68
CA TYR A 75 -10.77 43.34 -17.95
C TYR A 75 -10.92 44.84 -17.72
N ARG A 76 -10.91 45.62 -18.80
CA ARG A 76 -11.32 47.02 -18.86
C ARG A 76 -12.56 47.12 -19.73
#